data_AF-A0A943K2Y8-F1
#
_entry.id   AF-A0A943K2Y8-F1
#
_cell.length_a   1.000
_cell.length_b   1.000
_cell.length_c   1.000
_cell.angle_alpha   90.00
_cell.angle_beta   90.00
_cell.angle_gamma   90.00
#
_symmetry.space_group_name_H-M   'P 1'
#
loop_
_entity.id
_entity.type
_entity.pdbx_description
1 polymer ?
#
loop_
_entity_poly.entity_id
_entity_poly.type
_entity_poly.pdbx_seq_one_letter_code
_entity_poly.pdbx_strand_id
1 'polypeptide(L)'
;MVKILKTAFIPISQIKPYGSVEGRYKHTQNLMAEFYNNIKDEFSSHDVPLKNVKKAYLKVLPSHKRIEVQKIKRGANIGGQVNIGINEKGNIAGYIVNLKPNYYGAVQGLGLQEFGTLMHETDHLFSYFTNPKYIQRIITMTEKGYRNKKYFQFFDKELQSTKKQNRKDFATVLHKKLENYFKNKSSDEKINTLQDFRYRLLNEKNAYNTGNSYQTAIEDYHPRVLSLKTEPLPVWKFHFDEKLKVISDMLKEALQSERKKLMQT
;
A
#
# COMPACT_ATOMS: atom_id res chain seq x y z
N MET A 1 9.02 -20.85 10.40
CA MET A 1 9.36 -20.19 9.12
C MET A 1 8.11 -20.12 8.26
N VAL A 2 7.68 -18.92 7.91
CA VAL A 2 6.53 -18.64 7.05
C VAL A 2 6.90 -19.03 5.61
N LYS A 3 6.17 -19.97 5.01
CA LYS A 3 6.38 -20.32 3.59
C LYS A 3 5.55 -19.41 2.69
N ILE A 4 6.08 -19.11 1.51
CA ILE A 4 5.33 -18.47 0.42
C ILE A 4 4.83 -19.59 -0.49
N LEU A 5 3.52 -19.77 -0.58
CA LEU A 5 2.93 -20.77 -1.47
C LEU A 5 3.11 -20.34 -2.93
N LYS A 6 3.23 -21.32 -3.85
CA LYS A 6 3.25 -21.05 -5.30
C LYS A 6 2.06 -20.19 -5.75
N THR A 7 0.92 -20.33 -5.07
CA THR A 7 -0.30 -19.55 -5.32
C THR A 7 -0.18 -18.08 -4.92
N ALA A 8 0.71 -17.72 -4.00
CA ALA A 8 0.89 -16.32 -3.64
C ALA A 8 1.71 -15.57 -4.70
N PHE A 9 2.66 -16.26 -5.31
CA PHE A 9 3.56 -15.79 -6.35
C PHE A 9 4.16 -14.40 -6.08
N ILE A 10 5.42 -14.41 -5.66
CA ILE A 10 6.28 -13.23 -5.64
C ILE A 10 7.21 -13.36 -6.86
N PRO A 11 7.06 -12.52 -7.91
CA PRO A 11 7.87 -12.63 -9.12
C PRO A 11 9.31 -12.17 -8.87
N ILE A 12 10.08 -12.86 -8.02
CA ILE A 12 11.50 -12.53 -7.83
C ILE A 12 12.24 -12.69 -9.17
N SER A 13 11.84 -13.66 -10.00
CA SER A 13 12.50 -14.03 -11.27
C SER A 13 11.97 -13.32 -12.52
N GLN A 14 10.72 -12.81 -12.53
CA GLN A 14 10.11 -12.18 -13.72
C GLN A 14 10.36 -10.66 -13.82
N ILE A 15 10.93 -10.01 -12.80
CA ILE A 15 11.23 -8.57 -12.80
C ILE A 15 12.61 -8.30 -13.44
N LYS A 16 12.87 -8.92 -14.59
CA LYS A 16 14.01 -8.57 -15.47
C LYS A 16 13.41 -8.16 -16.82
N PRO A 17 13.70 -6.95 -17.33
CA PRO A 17 14.98 -6.24 -17.20
C PRO A 17 15.01 -5.03 -16.23
N TYR A 18 14.04 -4.85 -15.33
CA TYR A 18 13.84 -3.62 -14.54
C TYR A 18 14.33 -3.66 -13.07
N GLY A 19 15.50 -4.23 -12.79
CA GLY A 19 16.00 -4.45 -11.42
C GLY A 19 16.25 -3.20 -10.54
N SER A 20 16.16 -1.98 -11.09
CA SER A 20 16.28 -0.72 -10.34
C SER A 20 14.99 -0.35 -9.59
N VAL A 21 15.06 0.60 -8.66
CA VAL A 21 13.86 1.12 -7.96
C VAL A 21 12.89 1.77 -8.96
N GLU A 22 13.43 2.56 -9.88
CA GLU A 22 12.67 3.25 -10.93
C GLU A 22 12.03 2.27 -11.91
N GLY A 23 12.77 1.24 -12.32
CA GLY A 23 12.26 0.22 -13.22
C GLY A 23 11.07 -0.54 -12.60
N ARG A 24 11.17 -0.89 -11.32
CA ARG A 24 10.05 -1.51 -10.58
C ARG A 24 8.83 -0.58 -10.50
N TYR A 25 9.05 0.70 -10.22
CA TYR A 25 7.97 1.68 -10.17
C TYR A 25 7.30 1.85 -11.54
N LYS A 26 8.08 1.96 -12.62
CA LYS A 26 7.55 2.02 -13.98
C LYS A 26 6.75 0.77 -14.33
N HIS A 27 7.21 -0.41 -13.92
CA HIS A 27 6.45 -1.65 -14.12
C HIS A 27 5.12 -1.63 -13.35
N THR A 28 5.09 -1.15 -12.11
CA THR A 28 3.84 -0.91 -11.37
C THR A 28 2.89 -0.02 -12.18
N GLN A 29 3.38 1.12 -12.70
CA GLN A 29 2.56 2.05 -13.48
C GLN A 29 2.00 1.42 -14.77
N ASN A 30 2.77 0.57 -15.45
CA ASN A 30 2.28 -0.17 -16.60
C ASN A 30 1.13 -1.12 -16.23
N LEU A 31 1.28 -1.88 -15.13
CA LEU A 31 0.22 -2.76 -14.64
C LEU A 31 -1.03 -1.96 -14.24
N MET A 32 -0.86 -0.77 -13.63
CA MET A 32 -1.96 0.14 -13.30
C MET A 32 -2.74 0.55 -14.56
N ALA A 33 -2.05 0.95 -15.63
CA ALA A 33 -2.67 1.34 -16.89
C ALA A 33 -3.39 0.17 -17.59
N GLU A 34 -2.79 -1.02 -17.57
CA GLU A 34 -3.42 -2.24 -18.08
C GLU A 34 -4.68 -2.60 -17.29
N PHE A 35 -4.64 -2.50 -15.96
CA PHE A 35 -5.81 -2.72 -15.11
C PHE A 35 -6.92 -1.71 -15.39
N TYR A 36 -6.59 -0.42 -15.46
CA TYR A 36 -7.52 0.65 -15.81
C TYR A 36 -8.23 0.37 -17.14
N ASN A 37 -7.46 0.07 -18.19
CA ASN A 37 -8.02 -0.21 -19.51
C ASN A 37 -8.92 -1.46 -19.54
N ASN A 38 -8.68 -2.42 -18.65
CA ASN A 38 -9.48 -3.64 -18.56
C ASN A 38 -10.80 -3.47 -17.80
N ILE A 39 -11.00 -2.38 -17.07
CA ILE A 39 -12.16 -2.21 -16.18
C ILE A 39 -12.94 -0.91 -16.39
N LYS A 40 -12.36 0.12 -17.00
CA LYS A 40 -12.98 1.45 -17.14
C LYS A 40 -14.39 1.41 -17.74
N ASP A 41 -14.64 0.55 -18.73
CA ASP A 41 -15.94 0.48 -19.43
C ASP A 41 -17.06 -0.09 -18.56
N GLU A 42 -16.71 -0.86 -17.52
CA GLU A 42 -17.66 -1.46 -16.58
C GLU A 42 -18.38 -0.38 -15.73
N PHE A 43 -17.77 0.81 -15.56
CA PHE A 43 -18.29 1.89 -14.73
C PHE A 43 -19.27 2.85 -15.45
N SER A 44 -19.75 2.48 -16.64
CA SER A 44 -20.54 3.36 -17.52
C SER A 44 -21.97 3.66 -17.05
N SER A 45 -22.57 2.83 -16.19
CA SER A 45 -23.99 2.96 -15.85
C SER A 45 -24.42 2.43 -14.49
N HIS A 46 -23.73 1.42 -13.95
CA HIS A 46 -24.11 0.77 -12.70
C HIS A 46 -22.89 0.47 -11.84
N ASP A 47 -23.13 0.21 -10.55
CA ASP A 47 -22.09 -0.24 -9.63
C ASP A 47 -21.48 -1.57 -10.12
N VAL A 48 -20.15 -1.62 -10.19
CA VAL A 48 -19.41 -2.76 -10.73
C VAL A 48 -19.34 -3.88 -9.70
N PRO A 49 -19.85 -5.09 -10.00
CA PRO A 49 -19.73 -6.22 -9.08
C PRO A 49 -18.26 -6.53 -8.74
N LEU A 50 -17.96 -6.83 -7.47
CA LEU A 50 -16.59 -7.16 -7.05
C LEU A 50 -15.97 -8.37 -7.79
N LYS A 51 -16.80 -9.27 -8.32
CA LYS A 51 -16.36 -10.36 -9.21
C LYS A 51 -15.75 -9.85 -10.52
N ASN A 52 -16.24 -8.73 -11.06
CA ASN A 52 -15.72 -8.12 -12.28
C ASN A 52 -14.38 -7.43 -11.98
N VAL A 53 -14.25 -6.78 -10.82
CA VAL A 53 -12.97 -6.26 -10.31
C VAL A 53 -11.93 -7.40 -10.19
N LYS A 54 -12.31 -8.54 -9.61
CA LYS A 54 -11.44 -9.73 -9.54
C LYS A 54 -11.03 -10.22 -10.93
N LYS A 55 -11.96 -10.28 -11.88
CA LYS A 55 -11.66 -10.66 -13.27
C LYS A 55 -10.65 -9.70 -13.91
N ALA A 56 -10.80 -8.39 -13.69
CA ALA A 56 -9.85 -7.40 -14.19
C ALA A 56 -8.43 -7.61 -13.63
N TYR A 57 -8.29 -7.90 -12.33
CA TYR A 57 -7.00 -8.26 -11.75
C TYR A 57 -6.40 -9.51 -12.40
N LEU A 58 -7.21 -10.56 -12.61
CA LEU A 58 -6.74 -11.82 -13.19
C LEU A 58 -6.31 -11.71 -14.66
N LYS A 59 -6.73 -10.66 -15.39
CA LYS A 59 -6.23 -10.37 -16.75
C LYS A 59 -4.82 -9.78 -16.75
N VAL A 60 -4.45 -9.06 -15.70
CA VAL A 60 -3.17 -8.34 -15.57
C VAL A 60 -2.14 -9.15 -14.78
N LEU A 61 -2.61 -9.94 -13.81
CA LEU A 61 -1.75 -10.73 -12.96
C LEU A 61 -1.44 -12.11 -13.60
N PRO A 62 -0.21 -12.63 -13.41
CA PRO A 62 0.13 -14.00 -13.77
C PRO A 62 -0.91 -15.05 -13.35
N SER A 63 -1.11 -16.07 -14.18
CA SER A 63 -2.19 -17.07 -14.07
C SER A 63 -2.21 -17.90 -12.77
N HIS A 64 -1.11 -17.94 -12.03
CA HIS A 64 -0.97 -18.80 -10.83
C HIS A 64 -1.25 -18.05 -9.52
N LYS A 65 -1.76 -16.80 -9.57
CA LYS A 65 -1.93 -15.98 -8.37
C LYS A 65 -3.31 -16.13 -7.74
N ARG A 66 -3.33 -16.43 -6.45
CA ARG A 66 -4.51 -16.30 -5.60
C ARG A 66 -4.68 -14.83 -5.21
N ILE A 67 -5.64 -14.20 -5.85
CA ILE A 67 -6.21 -12.92 -5.42
C ILE A 67 -7.67 -13.10 -5.02
N GLU A 68 -8.01 -12.52 -3.87
CA GLU A 68 -9.39 -12.42 -3.40
C GLU A 68 -9.78 -10.95 -3.38
N VAL A 69 -10.98 -10.66 -3.89
CA VAL A 69 -11.61 -9.36 -3.74
C VAL A 69 -12.81 -9.56 -2.84
N GLN A 70 -12.76 -8.96 -1.66
CA GLN A 70 -13.73 -9.13 -0.60
C GLN A 70 -14.45 -7.81 -0.33
N LYS A 71 -15.69 -7.90 0.12
CA LYS A 71 -16.42 -6.74 0.61
C LYS A 71 -15.99 -6.41 2.02
N ILE A 72 -15.73 -5.14 2.27
CA ILE A 72 -15.65 -4.60 3.62
C ILE A 72 -17.01 -4.83 4.31
N LYS A 73 -17.03 -4.96 5.64
CA LYS A 73 -18.28 -5.08 6.40
C LYS A 73 -18.94 -3.70 6.52
N ARG A 74 -20.28 -3.67 6.41
CA ARG A 74 -21.06 -2.44 6.64
C ARG A 74 -20.74 -1.87 8.03
N GLY A 75 -20.52 -0.56 8.10
CA GLY A 75 -20.17 0.15 9.34
C GLY A 75 -18.68 0.19 9.68
N ALA A 76 -17.81 -0.51 8.92
CA ALA A 76 -16.37 -0.37 9.11
C ALA A 76 -15.87 1.01 8.68
N ASN A 77 -14.98 1.61 9.47
CA ASN A 77 -14.39 2.93 9.20
C ASN A 77 -13.11 2.81 8.35
N ILE A 78 -13.21 2.13 7.19
CA ILE A 78 -12.14 1.97 6.21
C ILE A 78 -12.72 2.10 4.80
N GLY A 79 -11.96 2.70 3.87
CA GLY A 79 -12.36 2.87 2.45
C GLY A 79 -11.97 1.67 1.58
N GLY A 80 -10.73 1.21 1.75
CA GLY A 80 -10.16 0.05 1.09
C GLY A 80 -9.03 -0.55 1.95
N GLN A 81 -8.59 -1.76 1.59
CA GLN A 81 -7.37 -2.33 2.16
C GLN A 81 -6.82 -3.49 1.31
N VAL A 82 -5.52 -3.46 1.00
CA VAL A 82 -4.79 -4.64 0.52
C VAL A 82 -3.96 -5.29 1.61
N ASN A 83 -4.14 -6.60 1.77
CA ASN A 83 -3.38 -7.44 2.70
C ASN A 83 -2.69 -8.60 1.99
N ILE A 84 -1.55 -9.01 2.55
CA ILE A 84 -0.95 -10.31 2.24
C ILE A 84 -1.79 -11.37 2.96
N GLY A 85 -2.43 -12.26 2.20
CA GLY A 85 -3.28 -13.32 2.72
C GLY A 85 -2.45 -14.42 3.36
N ILE A 86 -2.76 -14.76 4.61
CA ILE A 86 -2.10 -15.82 5.38
C ILE A 86 -3.10 -16.95 5.60
N ASN A 87 -2.68 -18.20 5.35
CA ASN A 87 -3.53 -19.37 5.64
C ASN A 87 -3.44 -19.80 7.10
N GLU A 88 -4.26 -20.77 7.50
CA GLU A 88 -4.31 -21.30 8.88
C GLU A 88 -2.96 -21.82 9.39
N LYS A 89 -2.10 -22.30 8.48
CA LYS A 89 -0.74 -22.77 8.79
C LYS A 89 0.28 -21.63 8.89
N GLY A 90 -0.14 -20.37 8.87
CA GLY A 90 0.72 -19.19 8.92
C GLY A 90 1.50 -18.92 7.64
N ASN A 91 1.15 -19.54 6.51
CA ASN A 91 1.85 -19.37 5.23
C ASN A 91 1.20 -18.28 4.37
N ILE A 92 2.01 -17.56 3.61
CA ILE A 92 1.51 -16.58 2.64
C ILE A 92 0.89 -17.33 1.46
N ALA A 93 -0.41 -17.16 1.27
CA ALA A 93 -1.21 -17.90 0.32
C ALA A 93 -1.67 -17.09 -0.89
N GLY A 94 -1.65 -15.77 -0.80
CA GLY A 94 -2.18 -14.86 -1.81
C GLY A 94 -2.27 -13.43 -1.33
N TYR A 95 -3.11 -12.65 -2.01
CA TYR A 95 -3.42 -11.27 -1.66
C TYR A 95 -4.94 -11.11 -1.52
N ILE A 96 -5.34 -10.28 -0.56
CA ILE A 96 -6.75 -9.96 -0.30
C ILE A 96 -6.92 -8.46 -0.51
N VAL A 97 -7.77 -8.08 -1.44
CA VAL A 97 -8.20 -6.70 -1.68
C VAL A 97 -9.59 -6.54 -1.09
N ASN A 98 -9.73 -5.65 -0.12
CA ASN A 98 -10.99 -5.33 0.53
C ASN A 98 -11.48 -4.00 0.00
N LEU A 99 -12.68 -3.97 -0.55
CA LEU A 99 -13.30 -2.76 -1.10
C LEU A 99 -14.64 -2.53 -0.43
N LYS A 100 -15.01 -1.26 -0.28
CA LYS A 100 -16.29 -0.85 0.29
C LYS A 100 -17.31 -0.72 -0.85
N PRO A 101 -18.23 -1.69 -1.01
CA PRO A 101 -19.26 -1.56 -2.04
C PRO A 101 -20.30 -0.52 -1.61
N ASN A 102 -21.09 -0.07 -2.57
CA ASN A 102 -22.38 0.54 -2.29
C ASN A 102 -23.33 -0.55 -1.73
N TYR A 103 -23.65 -0.46 -0.45
CA TYR A 103 -24.52 -1.45 0.20
C TYR A 103 -26.00 -1.28 -0.15
N TYR A 104 -26.38 -0.14 -0.74
CA TYR A 104 -27.76 0.25 -0.98
C TYR A 104 -28.12 0.20 -2.47
N GLY A 105 -27.17 -0.10 -3.35
CA GLY A 105 -27.40 -0.31 -4.78
C GLY A 105 -28.12 -1.64 -5.06
N ALA A 106 -28.83 -1.70 -6.19
CA ALA A 106 -29.43 -2.94 -6.68
C ALA A 106 -28.38 -4.06 -6.89
N VAL A 107 -27.15 -3.65 -7.23
CA VAL A 107 -25.95 -4.47 -7.20
C VAL A 107 -25.08 -3.95 -6.05
N GLN A 108 -24.70 -4.82 -5.11
CA GLN A 108 -23.67 -4.49 -4.11
C GLN A 108 -22.29 -4.49 -4.78
N GLY A 109 -22.03 -3.44 -5.54
CA GLY A 109 -20.83 -3.24 -6.35
C GLY A 109 -20.07 -1.98 -5.95
N LEU A 110 -19.01 -1.70 -6.70
CA LEU A 110 -18.23 -0.49 -6.55
C LEU A 110 -18.79 0.59 -7.48
N GLY A 111 -19.21 1.73 -6.93
CA GLY A 111 -19.62 2.88 -7.72
C GLY A 111 -18.43 3.65 -8.30
N LEU A 112 -18.68 4.47 -9.33
CA LEU A 112 -17.64 5.26 -9.99
C LEU A 112 -16.97 6.26 -9.02
N GLN A 113 -17.70 6.76 -8.03
CA GLN A 113 -17.18 7.64 -6.98
C GLN A 113 -16.12 6.99 -6.08
N GLU A 114 -16.00 5.65 -6.09
CA GLU A 114 -15.00 4.89 -5.32
C GLU A 114 -13.83 4.40 -6.21
N PHE A 115 -13.77 4.83 -7.47
CA PHE A 115 -12.75 4.36 -8.42
C PHE A 115 -11.32 4.74 -7.99
N GLY A 116 -11.14 5.93 -7.43
CA GLY A 116 -9.88 6.40 -6.87
C GLY A 116 -9.42 5.53 -5.71
N THR A 117 -10.36 5.09 -4.85
CA THR A 117 -10.08 4.11 -3.78
C THR A 117 -9.64 2.77 -4.37
N LEU A 118 -10.33 2.27 -5.41
CA LEU A 118 -9.92 1.04 -6.11
C LEU A 118 -8.50 1.17 -6.67
N MET A 119 -8.19 2.29 -7.32
CA MET A 119 -6.87 2.50 -7.93
C MET A 119 -5.77 2.70 -6.87
N HIS A 120 -6.08 3.34 -5.75
CA HIS A 120 -5.19 3.41 -4.58
C HIS A 120 -4.82 2.02 -4.07
N GLU A 121 -5.81 1.15 -3.80
CA GLU A 121 -5.56 -0.22 -3.35
C GLU A 121 -4.86 -1.07 -4.43
N THR A 122 -5.17 -0.83 -5.71
CA THR A 122 -4.52 -1.50 -6.83
C THR A 122 -3.03 -1.15 -6.91
N ASP A 123 -2.66 0.11 -6.63
CA ASP A 123 -1.25 0.54 -6.55
C ASP A 123 -0.52 -0.22 -5.44
N HIS A 124 -1.11 -0.34 -4.25
CA HIS A 124 -0.56 -1.15 -3.16
C HIS A 124 -0.31 -2.60 -3.58
N LEU A 125 -1.32 -3.22 -4.19
CA LEU A 125 -1.24 -4.61 -4.67
C LEU A 125 -0.12 -4.79 -5.70
N PHE A 126 -0.06 -3.94 -6.73
CA PHE A 126 0.95 -4.06 -7.78
C PHE A 126 2.34 -3.72 -7.25
N SER A 127 2.46 -2.75 -6.35
CA SER A 127 3.71 -2.45 -5.66
C SER A 127 4.23 -3.63 -4.83
N TYR A 128 3.34 -4.42 -4.20
CA TYR A 128 3.75 -5.67 -3.55
C TYR A 128 4.33 -6.70 -4.53
N PHE A 129 3.74 -6.81 -5.72
CA PHE A 129 4.23 -7.72 -6.75
C PHE A 129 5.55 -7.30 -7.35
N THR A 130 5.72 -6.00 -7.59
CA THR A 130 6.93 -5.49 -8.24
C THR A 130 8.10 -5.32 -7.27
N ASN A 131 7.89 -5.37 -5.94
CA ASN A 131 8.95 -5.16 -4.93
C ASN A 131 9.20 -6.38 -4.02
N PRO A 132 9.85 -7.45 -4.51
CA PRO A 132 10.07 -8.68 -3.74
C PRO A 132 10.89 -8.50 -2.47
N LYS A 133 11.87 -7.56 -2.47
CA LYS A 133 12.65 -7.22 -1.27
C LYS A 133 11.78 -6.66 -0.15
N TYR A 134 10.72 -5.93 -0.52
CA TYR A 134 9.79 -5.39 0.47
C TYR A 134 8.96 -6.50 1.11
N ILE A 135 8.42 -7.42 0.30
CA ILE A 135 7.67 -8.57 0.81
C ILE A 135 8.54 -9.44 1.72
N GLN A 136 9.78 -9.72 1.32
CA GLN A 136 10.71 -10.47 2.15
C GLN A 136 10.95 -9.79 3.51
N ARG A 137 11.05 -8.45 3.53
CA ARG A 137 11.17 -7.70 4.78
C ARG A 137 9.93 -7.82 5.65
N ILE A 138 8.72 -7.70 5.07
CA ILE A 138 7.46 -7.87 5.80
C ILE A 138 7.39 -9.27 6.43
N ILE A 139 7.81 -10.31 5.69
CA ILE A 139 7.87 -11.69 6.19
C ILE A 139 8.79 -11.77 7.39
N THR A 140 10.04 -11.35 7.22
CA THR A 140 11.05 -11.41 8.29
C THR A 140 10.63 -10.60 9.52
N MET A 141 10.04 -9.42 9.34
CA MET A 141 9.55 -8.61 10.45
C MET A 141 8.34 -9.26 11.15
N THR A 142 7.47 -9.95 10.41
CA THR A 142 6.35 -10.70 10.98
C THR A 142 6.86 -11.89 11.80
N GLU A 143 7.78 -12.68 11.25
CA GLU A 143 8.40 -13.82 11.95
C GLU A 143 9.12 -13.42 13.24
N LYS A 144 9.78 -12.25 13.23
CA LYS A 144 10.46 -11.68 14.39
C LYS A 144 9.53 -10.93 15.36
N GLY A 145 8.24 -10.82 15.06
CA GLY A 145 7.26 -10.11 15.90
C GLY A 145 7.37 -8.57 15.90
N TYR A 146 8.10 -8.00 14.93
CA TYR A 146 8.31 -6.55 14.82
C TYR A 146 7.06 -5.82 14.29
N ARG A 147 6.24 -6.48 13.47
CA ARG A 147 4.94 -5.96 12.98
C ARG A 147 3.78 -6.28 13.94
N ASN A 148 3.94 -5.93 15.21
CA ASN A 148 2.92 -6.13 16.23
C ASN A 148 1.93 -4.94 16.32
N LYS A 149 0.98 -5.00 17.26
CA LYS A 149 -0.02 -3.94 17.47
C LYS A 149 0.59 -2.54 17.66
N LYS A 150 1.72 -2.41 18.37
CA LYS A 150 2.38 -1.11 18.61
C LYS A 150 2.95 -0.54 17.31
N TYR A 151 3.49 -1.39 16.43
CA TYR A 151 3.95 -0.99 15.10
C TYR A 151 2.81 -0.35 14.29
N PHE A 152 1.65 -1.02 14.19
CA PHE A 152 0.52 -0.50 13.41
C PHE A 152 -0.06 0.77 14.03
N GLN A 153 -0.22 0.79 15.36
CA GLN A 153 -0.68 1.99 16.06
C GLN A 153 0.23 3.20 15.85
N PHE A 154 1.54 3.00 15.85
CA PHE A 154 2.48 4.08 15.59
C PHE A 154 2.36 4.57 14.14
N PHE A 155 2.34 3.64 13.18
CA PHE A 155 2.19 3.98 11.77
C PHE A 155 0.91 4.79 11.52
N ASP A 156 -0.24 4.30 11.96
CA ASP A 156 -1.54 4.91 11.67
C ASP A 156 -1.69 6.27 12.37
N LYS A 157 -1.23 6.40 13.63
CA LYS A 157 -1.40 7.63 14.42
C LYS A 157 -0.39 8.72 14.10
N GLU A 158 0.85 8.35 13.79
CA GLU A 158 1.96 9.30 13.66
C GLU A 158 2.41 9.50 12.22
N LEU A 159 2.33 8.45 11.40
CA LEU A 159 2.89 8.45 10.05
C LEU A 159 1.82 8.62 8.97
N GLN A 160 0.71 7.89 9.02
CA GLN A 160 -0.37 7.99 8.02
C GLN A 160 -1.46 9.02 8.40
N SER A 161 -1.42 9.58 9.61
CA SER A 161 -2.44 10.52 10.05
C SER A 161 -2.36 11.89 9.37
N THR A 162 -3.53 12.47 9.07
CA THR A 162 -3.76 13.86 8.63
C THR A 162 -4.08 14.81 9.78
N LYS A 163 -3.98 14.36 11.04
CA LYS A 163 -4.21 15.21 12.21
C LYS A 163 -3.38 16.48 12.10
N LYS A 164 -4.00 17.63 12.45
CA LYS A 164 -3.37 18.95 12.38
C LYS A 164 -2.05 18.94 13.15
N GLN A 165 -0.94 18.98 12.41
CA GLN A 165 0.41 19.05 12.96
C GLN A 165 0.91 20.49 12.85
N ASN A 166 1.50 21.01 13.92
CA ASN A 166 2.17 22.30 13.86
C ASN A 166 3.42 22.14 12.98
N ARG A 167 3.47 22.85 11.86
CA ARG A 167 4.57 22.69 10.89
C ARG A 167 5.92 23.17 11.43
N LYS A 168 5.94 24.09 12.40
CA LYS A 168 7.18 24.72 12.88
C LYS A 168 8.11 23.75 13.62
N ASP A 169 7.55 22.79 14.34
CA ASP A 169 8.29 21.83 15.17
C ASP A 169 8.08 20.37 14.76
N PHE A 170 7.36 20.14 13.65
CA PHE A 170 6.95 18.81 13.19
C PHE A 170 8.09 17.79 13.17
N ALA A 171 9.21 18.13 12.53
CA ALA A 171 10.35 17.22 12.39
C ALA A 171 10.93 16.82 13.75
N THR A 172 11.11 17.79 14.65
CA THR A 172 11.62 17.58 16.00
C THR A 172 10.66 16.72 16.84
N VAL A 173 9.36 16.98 16.76
CA VAL A 173 8.35 16.20 17.49
C VAL A 173 8.31 14.76 16.99
N LEU A 174 8.30 14.55 15.67
CA LEU A 174 8.31 13.21 15.09
C LEU A 174 9.59 12.46 15.46
N HIS A 175 10.75 13.12 15.41
CA HIS A 175 12.02 12.53 15.80
C HIS A 175 11.98 12.01 17.25
N LYS A 176 11.54 12.83 18.21
CA LYS A 176 11.38 12.43 19.61
C LYS A 176 10.42 11.25 19.79
N LYS A 177 9.32 11.23 19.03
CA LYS A 177 8.37 10.10 19.05
C LYS A 177 9.01 8.81 18.53
N LEU A 178 9.81 8.88 17.47
CA LEU A 178 10.56 7.75 16.95
C LEU A 178 11.62 7.26 17.95
N GLU A 179 12.40 8.16 18.56
CA GLU A 179 13.37 7.80 19.60
C GLU A 179 12.69 7.05 20.75
N ASN A 180 11.56 7.57 21.25
CA ASN A 180 10.79 6.91 22.29
C ASN A 180 10.25 5.53 21.84
N TYR A 181 9.76 5.42 20.60
CA TYR A 181 9.30 4.15 20.04
C TYR A 181 10.42 3.10 19.98
N PHE A 182 11.67 3.52 19.72
CA PHE A 182 12.83 2.64 19.58
C PHE A 182 13.66 2.44 20.86
N LYS A 183 13.34 3.11 21.97
CA LYS A 183 14.17 3.14 23.20
C LYS A 183 14.66 1.77 23.69
N ASN A 184 13.84 0.72 23.55
CA ASN A 184 14.15 -0.64 24.01
C ASN A 184 14.15 -1.68 22.86
N LYS A 185 14.36 -1.23 21.62
CA LYS A 185 14.35 -2.08 20.43
C LYS A 185 15.79 -2.34 19.99
N SER A 186 16.06 -3.55 19.49
CA SER A 186 17.38 -3.88 18.95
C SER A 186 17.69 -3.04 17.71
N SER A 187 18.98 -2.90 17.36
CA SER A 187 19.39 -2.26 16.11
C SER A 187 18.76 -2.91 14.88
N ASP A 188 18.64 -4.24 14.88
CA ASP A 188 17.96 -5.00 13.82
C ASP A 188 16.48 -4.59 13.72
N GLU A 189 15.75 -4.56 14.82
CA GLU A 189 14.34 -4.13 14.82
C GLU A 189 14.20 -2.67 14.37
N LYS A 190 15.07 -1.78 14.83
CA LYS A 190 15.07 -0.36 14.45
C LYS A 190 15.29 -0.19 12.95
N ILE A 191 16.33 -0.80 12.39
CA ILE A 191 16.65 -0.70 10.96
C ILE A 191 15.53 -1.29 10.09
N ASN A 192 15.03 -2.48 10.44
CA ASN A 192 13.94 -3.11 9.69
C ASN A 192 12.67 -2.25 9.71
N THR A 193 12.29 -1.75 10.89
CA THR A 193 11.09 -0.93 11.06
C THR A 193 11.19 0.40 10.32
N LEU A 194 12.34 1.10 10.41
CA LEU A 194 12.54 2.36 9.69
C LEU A 194 12.53 2.17 8.16
N GLN A 195 13.12 1.07 7.65
CA GLN A 195 13.06 0.75 6.22
C GLN A 195 11.63 0.49 5.74
N ASP A 196 10.85 -0.25 6.54
CA ASP A 196 9.46 -0.55 6.24
C ASP A 196 8.56 0.69 6.34
N PHE A 197 8.72 1.53 7.38
CA PHE A 197 8.04 2.83 7.46
C PHE A 197 8.34 3.73 6.27
N ARG A 198 9.61 3.84 5.87
CA ARG A 198 10.01 4.63 4.69
C ARG A 198 9.33 4.13 3.43
N TYR A 199 9.36 2.81 3.18
CA TYR A 199 8.73 2.24 2.00
C TYR A 199 7.21 2.43 2.03
N ARG A 200 6.56 2.11 3.15
CA ARG A 200 5.11 2.16 3.28
C ARG A 200 4.60 3.60 3.09
N LEU A 201 5.25 4.60 3.67
CA LEU A 201 4.90 6.01 3.44
C LEU A 201 5.09 6.46 1.99
N LEU A 202 6.17 6.04 1.33
CA LEU A 202 6.37 6.34 -0.08
C LEU A 202 5.27 5.71 -0.94
N ASN A 203 4.89 4.47 -0.61
CA ASN A 203 3.83 3.75 -1.30
C ASN A 203 2.46 4.42 -1.09
N GLU A 204 2.11 4.82 0.14
CA GLU A 204 0.89 5.60 0.44
C GLU A 204 0.83 6.92 -0.34
N LYS A 205 1.93 7.68 -0.37
CA LYS A 205 2.02 8.92 -1.16
C LYS A 205 1.70 8.65 -2.63
N ASN A 206 2.31 7.62 -3.21
CA ASN A 206 2.09 7.24 -4.61
C ASN A 206 0.65 6.78 -4.82
N ALA A 207 0.13 5.88 -3.99
CA ALA A 207 -1.21 5.33 -4.10
C ALA A 207 -2.30 6.42 -4.02
N TYR A 208 -2.15 7.43 -3.15
CA TYR A 208 -3.09 8.56 -3.12
C TYR A 208 -3.04 9.41 -4.39
N ASN A 209 -1.84 9.70 -4.90
CA ASN A 209 -1.69 10.44 -6.16
C ASN A 209 -2.27 9.64 -7.35
N THR A 210 -1.97 8.34 -7.41
CA THR A 210 -2.52 7.41 -8.39
C THR A 210 -4.05 7.39 -8.32
N GLY A 211 -4.61 7.23 -7.11
CA GLY A 211 -6.05 7.25 -6.88
C GLY A 211 -6.72 8.53 -7.38
N ASN A 212 -6.19 9.70 -7.01
CA ASN A 212 -6.71 10.99 -7.49
C ASN A 212 -6.63 11.10 -9.03
N SER A 213 -5.49 10.75 -9.63
CA SER A 213 -5.29 10.84 -11.09
C SER A 213 -6.28 9.96 -11.85
N TYR A 214 -6.49 8.73 -11.41
CA TYR A 214 -7.40 7.81 -12.08
C TYR A 214 -8.88 8.09 -11.77
N GLN A 215 -9.21 8.67 -10.62
CA GLN A 215 -10.56 9.18 -10.36
C GLN A 215 -10.94 10.27 -11.36
N THR A 216 -10.05 11.25 -11.58
CA THR A 216 -10.28 12.29 -12.60
C THR A 216 -10.40 11.68 -13.99
N ALA A 217 -9.51 10.75 -14.36
CA ALA A 217 -9.54 10.11 -15.67
C ALA A 217 -10.84 9.33 -15.94
N ILE A 218 -11.38 8.59 -14.95
CA ILE A 218 -12.62 7.83 -15.14
C ILE A 218 -13.85 8.74 -15.19
N GLU A 219 -13.86 9.84 -14.43
CA GLU A 219 -14.95 10.82 -14.47
C GLU A 219 -14.99 11.58 -15.78
N ASP A 220 -13.83 11.89 -16.35
CA ASP A 220 -13.73 12.49 -17.69
C ASP A 220 -14.13 11.50 -18.79
N TYR A 221 -13.85 10.20 -18.58
CA TYR A 221 -14.27 9.13 -19.50
C TYR A 221 -15.78 8.88 -19.45
N HIS A 222 -16.41 9.04 -18.28
CA HIS A 222 -17.85 8.85 -18.04
C HIS A 222 -18.53 10.10 -17.46
N PRO A 223 -18.58 11.23 -18.19
CA PRO A 223 -18.96 12.54 -17.64
C PRO A 223 -20.42 12.65 -17.17
N ARG A 224 -21.26 11.66 -17.46
CA ARG A 224 -22.71 11.65 -17.15
C ARG A 224 -23.09 10.68 -16.03
N VAL A 225 -22.14 9.91 -15.48
CA VAL A 225 -22.44 8.92 -14.44
C VAL A 225 -22.61 9.57 -13.08
N LEU A 226 -21.81 10.59 -12.77
CA LEU A 226 -21.91 11.35 -11.53
C LEU A 226 -22.49 12.74 -11.82
N SER A 227 -23.37 13.21 -10.94
CA SER A 227 -23.90 14.59 -10.99
C SER A 227 -22.86 15.62 -10.57
N LEU A 228 -21.88 15.22 -9.77
CA LEU A 228 -20.77 16.04 -9.29
C LEU A 228 -19.49 15.20 -9.31
N LYS A 229 -18.38 15.82 -9.73
CA LYS A 229 -17.05 15.21 -9.67
C LYS A 229 -16.63 14.96 -8.23
N THR A 230 -15.88 13.87 -8.02
CA THR A 230 -15.34 13.54 -6.70
C THR A 230 -14.22 14.51 -6.35
N GLU A 231 -14.26 15.09 -5.15
CA GLU A 231 -13.17 15.95 -4.69
C GLU A 231 -11.87 15.13 -4.50
N PRO A 232 -10.74 15.55 -5.11
CA PRO A 232 -9.47 14.89 -4.90
C PRO A 232 -9.06 14.91 -3.42
N LEU A 233 -8.50 13.80 -2.93
CA LEU A 233 -7.99 13.76 -1.58
C LEU A 233 -6.79 14.73 -1.45
N PRO A 234 -6.76 15.63 -0.45
CA PRO A 234 -5.67 16.59 -0.30
C PRO A 234 -4.40 15.93 0.27
N VAL A 235 -3.62 15.28 -0.59
CA VAL A 235 -2.41 14.49 -0.24
C VAL A 235 -1.38 15.29 0.57
N TRP A 236 -1.30 16.60 0.34
CA TRP A 236 -0.41 17.49 1.09
C TRP A 236 -0.70 17.52 2.61
N LYS A 237 -1.93 17.21 3.05
CA LYS A 237 -2.29 17.16 4.48
C LYS A 237 -1.61 16.02 5.24
N PHE A 238 -1.05 15.05 4.52
CA PHE A 238 -0.35 13.93 5.14
C PHE A 238 1.11 14.24 5.49
N HIS A 239 1.70 15.34 4.98
CA HIS A 239 3.11 15.69 5.22
C HIS A 239 4.09 14.54 4.95
N PHE A 240 3.84 13.78 3.86
CA PHE A 240 4.62 12.59 3.54
C PHE A 240 6.11 12.89 3.36
N ASP A 241 6.45 14.02 2.72
CA ASP A 241 7.84 14.35 2.41
C ASP A 241 8.63 14.71 3.67
N GLU A 242 8.03 15.49 4.58
CA GLU A 242 8.63 15.81 5.86
C GLU A 242 8.81 14.54 6.73
N LYS A 243 7.82 13.65 6.76
CA LYS A 243 7.90 12.36 7.47
C LYS A 243 8.98 11.45 6.91
N LEU A 244 9.02 11.32 5.58
CA LEU A 244 10.01 10.52 4.86
C LEU A 244 11.42 11.03 5.12
N LYS A 245 11.62 12.36 5.19
CA LYS A 245 12.91 12.94 5.54
C LYS A 245 13.38 12.52 6.93
N VAL A 246 12.56 12.72 7.96
CA VAL A 246 12.91 12.35 9.35
C VAL A 246 13.23 10.86 9.47
N ILE A 247 12.41 10.00 8.87
CA ILE A 247 12.64 8.54 8.88
C ILE A 247 13.94 8.17 8.14
N SER A 248 14.21 8.82 7.00
CA SER A 248 15.40 8.53 6.20
C SER A 248 16.69 8.98 6.90
N ASP A 249 16.66 10.13 7.56
CA ASP A 249 17.79 10.65 8.34
C ASP A 249 18.10 9.70 9.52
N MET A 250 17.09 9.33 10.32
CA MET A 250 17.27 8.39 11.43
C MET A 250 17.72 6.98 10.96
N LEU A 251 17.23 6.52 9.81
CA LEU A 251 17.67 5.25 9.21
C LEU A 251 19.15 5.32 8.80
N LYS A 252 19.56 6.43 8.17
CA LYS A 252 20.95 6.65 7.77
C LYS A 252 21.88 6.61 8.98
N GLU A 253 21.53 7.29 10.06
CA GLU A 253 22.28 7.29 11.32
C GLU A 253 22.39 5.88 11.93
N ALA A 254 21.27 5.15 12.00
CA ALA A 254 21.26 3.78 12.51
C ALA A 254 22.17 2.84 11.69
N LEU A 255 22.11 2.93 10.36
CA LEU A 255 22.97 2.14 9.47
C LEU A 255 24.44 2.51 9.60
N GLN A 256 24.77 3.81 9.72
CA GLN A 256 26.14 4.26 9.92
C GLN A 256 26.71 3.78 11.26
N SER A 257 25.91 3.82 12.32
CA SER A 257 26.32 3.31 13.64
C SER A 257 26.66 1.82 13.60
N GLU A 258 25.79 0.99 13.01
CA GLU A 258 26.03 -0.46 12.92
C GLU A 258 27.21 -0.81 12.02
N ARG A 259 27.39 -0.09 10.89
CA ARG A 259 28.56 -0.30 10.02
C ARG A 259 29.87 0.01 10.73
N LYS A 260 29.93 1.06 11.54
CA LYS A 260 31.13 1.40 12.31
C LYS A 260 31.50 0.29 13.31
N LYS A 261 30.51 -0.31 13.98
CA LYS A 261 30.73 -1.44 14.90
C LYS A 261 31.34 -2.64 14.19
N LEU A 262 30.83 -2.99 13.00
CA LEU A 262 31.34 -4.09 12.19
C LEU A 262 32.76 -3.87 11.65
N MET A 263 33.22 -2.62 11.55
CA MET A 263 34.59 -2.31 11.15
C MET A 263 35.60 -2.35 12.30
N GLN A 264 35.12 -2.42 13.55
CA GLN A 264 35.94 -2.48 14.76
C GLN A 264 36.07 -3.91 15.32
N THR A 265 35.35 -4.86 14.74
CA THR A 265 35.38 -6.30 15.01
C THR A 265 36.08 -7.03 13.90
#